data_AF-A0A1C4TM25-F1
#
_entry.id   AF-A0A1C4TM25-F1
#
_cell.length_a   1.000
_cell.length_b   1.000
_cell.length_c   1.000
_cell.angle_alpha   90.00
_cell.angle_beta   90.00
_cell.angle_gamma   90.00
#
_symmetry.space_group_name_H-M   'P 1'
#
loop_
_entity.id
_entity.type
_entity.pdbx_description
1 polymer ?
#
loop_
_entity_poly.entity_id
_entity_poly.type
_entity_poly.pdbx_seq_one_letter_code
_entity_poly.pdbx_strand_id
1 'polypeptide(L)'
;TWLLPPYDAGCDDYGALADACAPAGFAPRVSPHRIGDLGVLCDLIAQGVGVSLAQGAARAREGVVMRRFTGDPLLGRHLLAVHRDSPLFGARPLLLDLVRAAFEARCVTPG
;
A
#
# COMPACT_ATOMS: atom_id res chain seq x y z
N THR A 1 11.64 8.65 10.81
CA THR A 1 11.73 7.22 10.45
C THR A 1 10.39 6.74 9.92
N TRP A 2 10.41 5.80 8.97
CA TRP A 2 9.21 5.17 8.42
C TRP A 2 8.71 4.05 9.33
N LEU A 3 7.44 4.14 9.75
CA LEU A 3 6.70 3.12 10.45
C LEU A 3 5.90 2.34 9.40
N LEU A 4 6.21 1.08 9.19
CA LEU A 4 5.59 0.28 8.12
C LEU A 4 5.00 -1.01 8.69
N PRO A 5 3.93 -1.54 8.07
CA PRO A 5 3.42 -2.87 8.37
C PRO A 5 4.50 -3.93 8.17
N PRO A 6 4.35 -5.13 8.78
CA PRO A 6 5.28 -6.23 8.58
C PRO A 6 5.49 -6.50 7.09
N TYR A 7 6.77 -6.62 6.72
CA TYR A 7 7.17 -6.93 5.36
C TYR A 7 6.78 -8.38 5.08
N ASP A 8 5.85 -8.57 4.14
CA ASP A 8 5.68 -9.86 3.47
C ASP A 8 6.24 -9.70 2.05
N ALA A 9 7.08 -10.66 1.64
CA ALA A 9 7.70 -10.63 0.32
C ALA A 9 6.61 -10.82 -0.74
N GLY A 10 6.09 -9.72 -1.30
CA GLY A 10 5.00 -9.72 -2.28
C GLY A 10 3.79 -8.82 -1.95
N CYS A 11 3.76 -8.18 -0.77
CA CYS A 11 2.70 -7.24 -0.34
C CYS A 11 3.29 -5.87 0.06
N ASP A 12 4.20 -5.32 -0.76
CA ASP A 12 5.27 -4.43 -0.30
C ASP A 12 4.99 -2.92 -0.37
N ASP A 13 4.24 -2.37 0.60
CA ASP A 13 4.24 -0.91 0.80
C ASP A 13 5.67 -0.34 0.98
N TYR A 14 6.61 -1.16 1.50
CA TYR A 14 8.04 -0.82 1.58
C TYR A 14 8.76 -0.83 0.23
N GLY A 15 8.53 -1.84 -0.61
CA GLY A 15 9.24 -1.95 -1.88
C GLY A 15 8.79 -0.86 -2.85
N ALA A 16 7.51 -0.52 -2.87
CA ALA A 16 7.02 0.65 -3.60
C ALA A 16 7.69 1.95 -3.14
N LEU A 17 7.86 2.15 -1.83
CA LEU A 17 8.55 3.34 -1.30
C LEU A 17 10.04 3.35 -1.65
N ALA A 18 10.73 2.21 -1.51
CA ALA A 18 12.14 2.09 -1.84
C ALA A 18 12.39 2.30 -3.34
N ASP A 19 11.58 1.69 -4.20
CA ASP A 19 11.61 1.84 -5.65
C ASP A 19 11.39 3.29 -6.06
N ALA A 20 10.47 4.02 -5.42
CA ALA A 20 10.23 5.43 -5.70
C ALA A 20 11.36 6.35 -5.22
N CYS A 21 12.06 6.00 -4.14
CA CYS A 21 13.19 6.79 -3.63
C CYS A 21 14.48 6.54 -4.42
N ALA A 22 14.63 5.35 -5.03
CA ALA A 22 15.85 4.93 -5.70
C ALA A 22 16.29 5.85 -6.86
N PRO A 23 15.41 6.32 -7.77
CA PRO A 23 15.78 7.28 -8.82
C PRO A 23 16.33 8.62 -8.28
N ALA A 24 15.92 9.00 -7.06
CA ALA A 24 16.41 10.20 -6.38
C ALA A 24 17.71 9.95 -5.58
N GLY A 25 18.26 8.73 -5.63
CA GLY A 25 19.57 8.40 -5.05
C GLY A 25 19.56 8.18 -3.54
N PHE A 26 18.41 7.93 -2.92
CA PHE A 26 18.33 7.68 -1.48
C PHE A 26 17.44 6.48 -1.12
N ALA A 27 17.64 5.94 0.08
CA ALA A 27 16.81 4.89 0.65
C ALA A 27 16.06 5.39 1.91
N PRO A 28 14.78 5.04 2.09
CA PRO A 28 14.02 5.44 3.27
C PRO A 28 14.57 4.79 4.54
N ARG A 29 14.70 5.55 5.63
CA ARG A 29 15.05 5.01 6.95
C ARG A 29 13.83 4.36 7.60
N VAL A 30 13.82 3.04 7.73
CA VAL A 30 12.71 2.27 8.29
C VAL A 30 12.96 1.88 9.74
N SER A 31 11.92 1.99 10.58
CA SER A 31 11.96 1.52 11.97
C SER A 31 12.21 0.02 12.01
N PRO A 32 12.95 -0.55 12.97
CA PRO A 32 12.99 -2.00 13.16
C PRO A 32 11.64 -2.55 13.64
N HIS A 33 10.82 -1.72 14.30
CA HIS A 33 9.49 -2.12 14.78
C HIS A 33 8.45 -2.07 13.65
N ARG A 34 7.78 -3.19 13.43
CA ARG A 34 6.73 -3.36 12.42
C ARG A 34 5.36 -3.23 13.06
N ILE A 35 4.50 -2.39 12.50
CA ILE A 35 3.20 -2.06 13.07
C ILE A 35 2.14 -2.26 11.98
N GLY A 36 1.35 -3.32 12.10
CA GLY A 36 0.28 -3.64 11.14
C GLY A 36 -1.07 -2.99 11.47
N ASP A 37 -1.25 -2.50 12.70
CA ASP A 37 -2.50 -1.87 13.13
C ASP A 37 -2.48 -0.36 12.82
N LEU A 38 -3.46 0.10 12.04
CA LEU A 38 -3.58 1.50 11.62
C LEU A 38 -3.81 2.45 12.81
N GLY A 39 -4.50 1.99 13.86
CA GLY A 39 -4.76 2.77 15.07
C GLY A 39 -3.47 3.09 15.81
N VAL A 40 -2.71 2.04 16.14
CA VAL A 40 -1.38 2.15 16.78
C VAL A 40 -0.42 2.98 15.94
N LEU A 41 -0.44 2.81 14.61
CA LEU A 41 0.35 3.62 13.68
C LEU A 41 0.01 5.11 13.80
N CYS A 42 -1.27 5.47 13.79
CA CYS A 42 -1.71 6.85 13.93
C CYS A 42 -1.33 7.44 15.29
N ASP A 43 -1.45 6.67 16.37
CA ASP A 43 -1.10 7.13 17.72
C ASP A 43 0.40 7.46 17.81
N LEU A 44 1.26 6.63 17.22
CA LEU A 44 2.71 6.89 17.15
C LEU A 44 3.05 8.09 16.25
N ILE A 45 2.34 8.26 15.14
CA ILE A 45 2.50 9.43 14.26
C ILE A 45 2.08 10.72 15.00
N ALA A 46 0.95 10.69 15.71
CA ALA A 46 0.47 11.83 16.50
C ALA A 46 1.45 12.21 17.63
N GLN A 47 2.22 11.25 18.15
CA GLN A 47 3.30 11.47 19.13
C GLN A 47 4.64 11.92 18.49
N GLY A 48 4.71 12.04 17.16
CA GLY A 48 5.91 12.48 16.44
C GLY A 48 6.99 11.41 16.27
N VAL A 49 6.67 10.12 16.47
CA VAL A 49 7.64 9.01 16.37
C VAL A 49 8.10 8.78 14.92
N GLY A 50 7.24 9.07 13.95
CA GLY A 50 7.58 8.85 12.54
C GLY A 50 6.46 9.16 11.57
N VAL A 51 6.61 8.64 10.35
CA VAL A 51 5.66 8.78 9.24
C VAL A 51 5.34 7.40 8.65
N SER A 52 4.22 7.29 7.96
CA SER A 52 3.79 6.03 7.34
C SER A 52 3.05 6.26 6.03
N LEU A 53 2.90 5.17 5.28
CA LEU A 53 1.99 5.10 4.15
C LEU A 53 0.65 4.55 4.62
N ALA A 54 -0.43 5.07 4.05
CA ALA A 54 -1.77 4.57 4.31
C ALA A 54 -2.48 4.32 2.99
N GLN A 55 -3.32 3.29 2.97
CA GLN A 55 -4.19 2.99 1.84
C GLN A 55 -5.10 4.20 1.55
N GLY A 56 -5.42 4.46 0.28
CA GLY A 56 -6.20 5.64 -0.12
C GLY A 56 -7.62 5.73 0.46
N ALA A 57 -8.11 4.64 1.05
CA ALA A 57 -9.38 4.58 1.77
C ALA A 57 -9.27 4.86 3.28
N ALA A 58 -8.05 4.95 3.82
CA ALA A 58 -7.83 5.27 5.22
C ALA A 58 -8.32 6.68 5.54
N ARG A 59 -8.88 6.85 6.74
CA ARG A 59 -9.31 8.17 7.22
C ARG A 59 -8.32 8.68 8.25
N ALA A 60 -8.03 9.98 8.16
CA ALA A 60 -7.22 10.68 9.14
C ALA A 60 -7.84 10.60 10.54
N ARG A 61 -7.00 10.44 11.56
CA ARG A 61 -7.36 10.48 12.98
C ARG A 61 -6.84 11.79 13.58
N GLU A 62 -7.35 12.16 14.76
CA GLU A 62 -6.91 13.37 15.46
C GLU A 62 -5.37 13.41 15.61
N GLY A 63 -4.77 14.57 15.33
CA GLY A 63 -3.31 14.73 15.35
C GLY A 63 -2.56 14.16 14.14
N VAL A 64 -3.23 13.54 13.17
CA VAL A 64 -2.60 12.96 11.97
C VAL A 64 -3.17 13.59 10.70
N VAL A 65 -2.29 14.08 9.83
CA VAL A 65 -2.65 14.57 8.50
C VAL A 65 -2.30 13.52 7.46
N MET A 66 -3.28 13.14 6.63
CA MET A 66 -3.07 12.26 5.49
C MET A 66 -3.12 13.07 4.19
N ARG A 67 -2.12 12.92 3.33
CA ARG A 67 -2.06 13.57 2.02
C ARG A 67 -1.70 12.55 0.95
N ARG A 68 -2.38 12.66 -0.19
CA ARG A 68 -1.97 11.95 -1.41
C ARG A 68 -0.65 12.54 -1.89
N PHE A 69 0.23 11.70 -2.42
CA PHE A 69 1.38 12.19 -3.18
C PHE A 69 0.90 12.93 -4.44
N THR A 70 1.58 14.02 -4.78
CA THR A 70 1.28 14.76 -6.00
C THR A 70 1.83 14.01 -7.20
N GLY A 71 1.02 13.83 -8.24
CA GLY A 71 1.41 13.14 -9.46
C GLY A 71 1.11 11.64 -9.37
N ASP A 72 2.14 10.82 -9.18
CA ASP A 72 2.05 9.36 -9.20
C ASP A 72 1.83 8.81 -7.79
N PRO A 73 0.70 8.15 -7.48
CA PRO A 73 0.59 7.41 -6.23
C PRO A 73 1.69 6.34 -6.19
N LEU A 74 2.21 6.03 -5.00
CA LEU A 74 3.06 4.84 -4.84
C LEU A 74 2.22 3.62 -5.20
N LEU A 75 2.39 3.11 -6.43
CA LEU A 75 1.63 1.98 -6.94
C LEU A 75 2.21 0.70 -6.35
N GLY A 76 1.47 0.09 -5.42
CA GLY A 76 1.71 -1.30 -5.04
C GLY A 76 1.38 -2.22 -6.23
N ARG A 77 2.32 -3.09 -6.62
CA ARG A 77 2.06 -4.15 -7.60
C ARG A 77 1.27 -5.26 -6.91
N HIS A 78 -0.01 -5.37 -7.24
CA HIS A 78 -0.86 -6.45 -6.72
C HIS A 78 -0.77 -7.67 -7.64
N LEU A 79 -0.50 -8.83 -7.06
CA LEU A 79 -0.57 -10.12 -7.77
C LEU A 79 -1.80 -10.89 -7.33
N LEU A 80 -2.54 -11.43 -8.31
CA LEU A 80 -3.60 -12.40 -8.02
C LEU A 80 -2.96 -13.76 -7.73
N ALA A 81 -2.95 -14.17 -6.47
CA ALA A 81 -2.51 -15.49 -6.07
C ALA A 81 -3.69 -16.49 -6.12
N VAL A 82 -3.49 -17.61 -6.80
CA VAL A 82 -4.45 -18.73 -6.82
C VAL A 82 -3.69 -20.04 -6.67
N HIS A 83 -4.21 -20.95 -5.85
CA HIS A 83 -3.63 -22.28 -5.71
C HIS A 83 -3.73 -23.04 -7.04
N ARG A 84 -2.67 -23.76 -7.44
CA ARG A 84 -2.61 -24.47 -8.74
C ARG A 84 -3.69 -25.53 -8.92
N ASP A 85 -4.05 -26.20 -7.83
CA ASP A 85 -5.11 -27.23 -7.83
C ASP A 85 -6.48 -26.66 -7.45
N SER A 86 -6.61 -25.33 -7.32
CA SER A 86 -7.90 -24.71 -7.08
C SER A 86 -8.79 -24.88 -8.33
N PRO A 87 -10.10 -25.17 -8.18
CA PRO A 87 -11.03 -25.13 -9.30
C PRO A 87 -11.08 -23.73 -9.97
N LEU A 88 -10.64 -22.68 -9.25
CA LEU A 88 -10.52 -21.32 -9.78
C LEU A 88 -9.32 -21.13 -10.71
N PHE A 89 -8.38 -22.07 -10.75
CA PHE A 89 -7.19 -21.95 -11.60
C PHE A 89 -7.55 -21.88 -13.09
N GLY A 90 -8.54 -22.66 -13.53
CA GLY A 90 -9.08 -22.61 -14.89
C GLY A 90 -9.86 -21.32 -15.20
N ALA A 91 -10.43 -20.68 -14.18
CA ALA A 91 -11.15 -19.41 -14.28
C ALA A 91 -10.24 -18.17 -14.18
N ARG A 92 -8.91 -18.34 -14.07
CA ARG A 92 -7.95 -17.23 -13.92
C ARG A 92 -8.12 -16.11 -14.96
N PRO A 93 -8.31 -16.38 -16.27
CA PRO A 93 -8.50 -15.30 -17.25
C PRO A 93 -9.73 -14.45 -16.91
N LEU A 94 -10.86 -15.09 -16.60
CA LEU A 94 -12.10 -14.40 -16.21
C LEU A 94 -11.91 -13.57 -14.93
N LEU A 95 -11.22 -14.12 -13.92
CA LEU A 95 -10.94 -13.40 -12.68
C LEU A 95 -10.09 -12.15 -12.92
N LEU A 96 -9.06 -12.25 -13.76
CA LEU A 96 -8.23 -11.11 -14.13
C LEU A 96 -9.02 -10.05 -14.89
N ASP A 97 -9.90 -10.45 -15.82
CA ASP A 97 -10.77 -9.53 -16.55
C ASP A 97 -11.76 -8.81 -15.64
N LEU A 98 -12.37 -9.51 -14.69
CA LEU A 98 -13.28 -8.92 -13.70
C LEU A 98 -12.57 -7.93 -12.78
N VAL A 99 -11.36 -8.26 -12.30
CA VAL A 99 -10.56 -7.36 -11.47
C VAL A 99 -10.18 -6.10 -12.25
N ARG A 100 -9.75 -6.25 -13.52
CA ARG A 100 -9.44 -5.13 -14.41
C ARG A 100 -10.66 -4.23 -14.63
N ALA A 101 -11.81 -4.82 -14.98
CA ALA A 101 -13.05 -4.06 -15.19
C ALA A 101 -13.48 -3.28 -13.93
N ALA A 102 -13.36 -3.91 -12.75
CA ALA A 102 -13.65 -3.25 -11.48
C ALA A 102 -12.69 -2.10 -11.16
N PHE A 103 -11.40 -2.25 -11.50
CA PHE A 103 -10.39 -1.20 -11.34
C PHE A 103 -10.67 -0.02 -12.28
N GLU A 104 -10.92 -0.29 -13.56
CA GLU A 104 -11.24 0.74 -14.57
C GLU A 104 -12.48 1.54 -14.17
N ALA A 105 -13.55 0.88 -13.72
CA ALA A 105 -14.77 1.56 -13.25
C ALA A 105 -14.51 2.50 -12.06
N ARG A 106 -13.60 2.13 -11.14
CA ARG A 106 -13.20 2.99 -10.00
C ARG A 106 -12.34 4.16 -10.43
N CYS A 107 -11.46 4.00 -11.41
CA CYS A 107 -10.62 5.08 -11.93
C CYS A 107 -11.41 6.14 -12.72
N VAL A 108 -12.52 5.75 -13.35
CA VAL A 108 -13.37 6.67 -14.12
C VAL A 108 -14.27 7.56 -13.24
N THR A 109 -14.42 7.25 -11.95
CA THR A 109 -15.20 8.11 -11.03
C THR A 109 -14.24 9.08 -10.33
N PRO A 110 -14.19 10.38 -10.70
CA PRO A 110 -13.45 11.35 -9.92
C PRO A 110 -14.27 11.63 -8.66
N GLY A 111 -13.70 11.30 -7.50
CA GLY A 111 -14.13 11.86 -6.22
C GLY A 111 -13.51 13.24 -6.02
#